data_AF-A0A7V3CU78-F1
#
_entry.id   AF-A0A7V3CU78-F1
#
_cell.length_a   1.000
_cell.length_b   1.000
_cell.length_c   1.000
_cell.angle_alpha   90.00
_cell.angle_beta   90.00
_cell.angle_gamma   90.00
#
_symmetry.space_group_name_H-M   'P 1'
#
loop_
_entity.id
_entity.type
_entity.pdbx_description
1 polymer ?
#
loop_
_entity_poly.entity_id
_entity_poly.type
_entity_poly.pdbx_seq_one_letter_code
_entity_poly.pdbx_strand_id
1 'polypeptide(L)' 'MSNTNKKALLFIFITLLVDCTGIGIIIPVVPSLIQQLTGANVSDAATYGGWLTFAYAIMQFVFSPVLGG' A
#
# COMPACT_ATOMS: atom_id res chain seq x y z
N MET A 1 -2.50 6.83 37.03
CA MET A 1 -2.81 6.16 35.74
C MET A 1 -2.32 7.05 34.61
N SER A 2 -1.16 6.73 34.03
CA SER A 2 -0.43 7.60 33.10
C SER A 2 -1.13 7.74 31.73
N ASN A 3 -1.33 8.98 31.29
CA ASN A 3 -1.92 9.40 30.00
C ASN A 3 -1.11 8.98 28.75
N THR A 4 -0.20 8.01 28.85
CA THR A 4 0.74 7.60 27.79
C THR A 4 0.04 6.91 26.61
N ASN A 5 -1.04 6.17 26.87
CA ASN A 5 -1.80 5.44 25.85
C ASN A 5 -2.43 6.35 24.79
N LYS A 6 -2.87 7.57 25.17
CA LYS A 6 -3.47 8.52 24.22
C LYS A 6 -2.47 9.03 23.19
N LYS A 7 -1.22 9.27 23.60
CA LYS A 7 -0.15 9.72 22.69
C LYS A 7 0.30 8.61 21.75
N ALA A 8 0.41 7.38 22.26
CA ALA A 8 0.73 6.20 21.45
C ALA A 8 -0.36 5.91 20.39
N LEU A 9 -1.64 5.96 20.80
CA LEU A 9 -2.77 5.81 19.87
C LEU A 9 -2.80 6.91 18.80
N LEU A 10 -2.52 8.17 19.18
CA LEU A 10 -2.47 9.28 18.24
C LEU A 10 -1.31 9.12 17.22
N PHE A 11 -0.16 8.60 17.65
CA PHE A 11 0.94 8.28 16.75
C PHE A 11 0.57 7.17 15.75
N ILE A 12 0.06 6.03 16.24
CA ILE A 12 -0.40 4.92 15.39
C ILE A 12 -1.45 5.40 14.40
N PHE A 13 -2.40 6.23 14.85
CA PHE A 13 -3.44 6.79 14.00
C PHE A 13 -2.85 7.64 12.87
N ILE A 14 -1.91 8.54 13.16
CA ILE A 14 -1.26 9.36 12.12
C ILE A 14 -0.48 8.48 11.15
N THR A 15 0.27 7.48 11.64
CA THR A 15 1.01 6.54 10.78
C THR A 15 0.06 5.79 9.84
N LEU A 16 -1.05 5.25 10.36
CA LEU A 16 -2.06 4.57 9.55
C LEU A 16 -2.76 5.51 8.57
N LEU A 17 -3.01 6.77 8.95
CA LEU A 17 -3.57 7.75 8.03
C LEU A 17 -2.66 7.99 6.83
N VAL A 18 -1.36 8.13 7.07
CA VAL A 18 -0.37 8.30 5.99
C VAL A 18 -0.31 7.04 5.12
N ASP A 19 -0.31 5.85 5.72
CA ASP A 19 -0.24 4.58 5.01
C ASP A 19 -1.46 4.33 4.10
N CYS A 20 -2.67 4.47 4.64
CA CYS A 20 -3.91 4.34 3.87
C CYS A 20 -4.00 5.36 2.73
N THR A 21 -3.52 6.59 2.94
CA THR A 21 -3.45 7.61 1.90
C THR A 21 -2.49 7.21 0.79
N GLY A 22 -1.34 6.62 1.14
CA GLY A 22 -0.37 6.07 0.20
C GLY A 22 -1.00 5.03 -0.72
N ILE A 23 -1.68 4.02 -0.15
CA ILE A 23 -2.38 2.99 -0.94
C ILE A 23 -3.46 3.62 -1.85
N GLY A 24 -4.23 4.58 -1.33
CA GLY A 24 -5.25 5.29 -2.11
C GLY A 24 -4.70 6.06 -3.32
N ILE A 25 -3.47 6.56 -3.24
CA ILE A 25 -2.77 7.22 -4.35
C ILE A 25 -2.16 6.18 -5.31
N ILE A 26 -1.56 5.11 -4.78
CA ILE A 26 -0.86 4.09 -5.58
C ILE A 26 -1.81 3.37 -6.53
N ILE A 27 -3.00 2.98 -6.08
CA ILE A 27 -3.97 2.19 -6.88
C ILE A 27 -4.28 2.81 -8.26
N PRO A 28 -4.65 4.10 -8.39
CA PRO A 28 -4.89 4.72 -9.70
C PRO A 28 -3.60 5.11 -10.46
N VAL A 29 -2.52 5.42 -9.74
CA VAL A 29 -1.27 5.90 -10.34
C VAL A 29 -0.48 4.77 -11.00
N VAL A 30 -0.46 3.57 -10.40
CA VAL A 30 0.30 2.43 -10.94
C VAL A 30 -0.14 2.03 -12.35
N PRO A 31 -1.44 1.82 -12.67
CA PRO A 31 -1.89 1.54 -14.02
C PRO A 31 -1.53 2.65 -15.00
N SER A 32 -1.66 3.91 -14.60
CA SER A 32 -1.34 5.08 -15.43
C SER A 32 0.15 5.14 -15.76
N LEU A 33 1.02 4.82 -14.78
CA LEU A 33 2.46 4.79 -14.96
C LEU A 33 2.89 3.62 -15.86
N ILE A 34 2.26 2.45 -15.69
CA ILE A 34 2.50 1.30 -16.57
C ILE A 34 2.14 1.65 -18.02
N GLN A 35 0.98 2.28 -18.27
CA GLN A 35 0.59 2.72 -19.61
C GLN A 35 1.60 3.69 -20.23
N GLN A 36 2.09 4.66 -19.47
CA GLN A 36 3.09 5.62 -19.95
C GLN A 36 4.43 4.97 -20.30
N LEU A 37 4.84 3.96 -19.53
CA LEU A 37 6.13 3.29 -19.72
C LEU A 37 6.10 2.22 -20.80
N THR A 38 4.99 1.51 -20.98
CA THR A 38 4.87 0.42 -21.96
C THR A 38 4.14 0.81 -23.24
N GLY A 39 3.44 1.95 -23.26
CA GLY A 39 2.54 2.33 -24.36
C GLY A 39 1.35 1.39 -24.54
N ALA A 40 1.10 0.49 -23.57
CA ALA A 40 0.07 -0.53 -23.66
C ALA A 40 -1.34 -0.01 -23.35
N ASN A 41 -2.36 -0.75 -23.79
CA ASN A 41 -3.75 -0.41 -23.53
C ASN A 41 -4.10 -0.54 -22.04
N VAL A 42 -5.18 0.12 -21.62
CA VAL A 42 -5.66 0.14 -20.23
C VAL A 42 -5.85 -1.27 -19.66
N SER A 43 -6.32 -2.21 -20.49
CA SER A 43 -6.51 -3.61 -20.11
C SER A 43 -5.20 -4.29 -19.68
N ASP A 44 -4.14 -4.15 -20.48
CA ASP A 44 -2.86 -4.78 -20.20
C ASP A 44 -2.20 -4.16 -18.96
N ALA A 45 -2.29 -2.84 -18.83
CA ALA A 45 -1.78 -2.13 -17.66
C ALA A 45 -2.49 -2.52 -16.36
N ALA A 46 -3.81 -2.77 -16.42
CA ALA A 46 -4.57 -3.28 -15.29
C ALA A 46 -4.13 -4.70 -14.90
N THR A 47 -3.84 -5.57 -15.87
CA THR A 47 -3.29 -6.91 -15.62
C THR A 47 -1.93 -6.85 -14.94
N TYR A 48 -1.00 -6.02 -15.44
CA TYR A 48 0.31 -5.82 -14.80
C TYR A 48 0.17 -5.22 -13.39
N GLY A 49 -0.70 -4.23 -13.21
CA GLY A 49 -1.00 -3.65 -11.90
C GLY A 49 -1.58 -4.67 -10.91
N GLY A 50 -2.43 -5.59 -11.40
CA GLY A 50 -2.94 -6.72 -10.63
C GLY A 50 -1.85 -7.67 -10.17
N TRP A 51 -0.91 -8.03 -11.06
CA TRP A 51 0.23 -8.88 -10.69
C TRP A 51 1.15 -8.21 -9.66
N LEU A 52 1.41 -6.91 -9.80
CA LEU A 52 2.18 -6.12 -8.84
C LEU A 52 1.51 -6.09 -7.46
N THR A 53 0.19 -5.88 -7.41
CA THR A 53 -0.57 -5.85 -6.16
C THR A 53 -0.59 -7.23 -5.51
N PHE A 54 -0.70 -8.30 -6.30
CA PHE A 54 -0.60 -9.67 -5.78
C PHE A 54 0.79 -9.96 -5.19
N ALA A 55 1.86 -9.59 -5.90
CA ALA A 55 3.21 -9.75 -5.39
C ALA A 55 3.41 -8.99 -4.07
N TYR A 56 2.88 -7.75 -3.99
CA TYR A 56 2.86 -6.97 -2.76
C TYR A 56 2.11 -7.69 -1.63
N ALA A 57 0.93 -8.23 -1.90
CA ALA A 57 0.14 -8.96 -0.90
C ALA A 57 0.84 -10.23 -0.40
N ILE A 58 1.53 -10.97 -1.27
CA ILE A 58 2.35 -12.12 -0.86
C ILE A 58 3.48 -11.67 0.08
N MET A 59 4.21 -10.63 -0.30
CA MET A 59 5.30 -10.11 0.52
C MET A 59 4.76 -9.64 1.87
N GLN A 60 3.64 -8.91 1.89
CA GLN A 60 2.96 -8.53 3.13
C GLN A 60 2.57 -9.75 3.97
N PHE A 61 2.00 -10.79 3.37
CA PHE A 61 1.62 -12.01 4.09
C PHE A 61 2.83 -12.71 4.73
N VAL A 62 3.91 -12.92 3.98
CA VAL A 62 5.10 -13.63 4.46
C VAL A 62 5.88 -12.83 5.49
N PHE A 63 5.97 -11.51 5.33
CA PHE A 63 6.79 -10.64 6.19
C PHE A 63 5.99 -9.95 7.32
N SER A 64 4.66 -9.96 7.30
CA SER A 64 3.84 -9.41 8.39
C SER A 64 4.15 -10.01 9.77
N PRO A 65 4.46 -11.32 9.93
CA PRO A 65 4.84 -11.87 11.23
C PRO A 65 6.20 -11.35 11.72
N VAL A 66 7.08 -10.90 10.83
CA VAL A 66 8.41 -10.36 11.18
C VAL A 66 8.31 -8.88 11.57
N LEU A 67 7.40 -8.14 10.92
CA LEU A 67 7.20 -6.72 11.18
C LEU A 67 6.26 -6.44 12.36
N GLY A 68 5.34 -7.36 12.67
CA GLY A 68 4.33 -7.20 13.73
C GLY A 68 4.34 -8.25 14.83
N GLY A 69 5.15 -9.31 14.71
CA GLY A 69 5.40 -10.29 15.78
C GLY A 69 6.45 -9.86 16.79
#